data_AF-A0A959XPN3-F1
#
_entry.id   AF-A0A959XPN3-F1
#
_cell.length_a   1.000
_cell.length_b   1.000
_cell.length_c   1.000
_cell.angle_alpha   90.00
_cell.angle_beta   90.00
_cell.angle_gamma   90.00
#
_symmetry.space_group_name_H-M   'P 1'
#
loop_
_entity.id
_entity.type
_entity.pdbx_description
1 polymer ?
#
loop_
_entity_poly.entity_id
_entity_poly.type
_entity_poly.pdbx_seq_one_letter_code
_entity_poly.pdbx_strand_id
1 'polypeptide(L)'
;MPSMQVMDPSRPGQGERKLGTAAVIPAVIALVLWCVYLLDAGLQLELFQYGIYPRTLHGLPGIIFSPFIHGDVEHVLNNSIPVVVLGTALMYFFPQLAGRVFLYSWLVSGLGVWLSARASYHIGASGVVYGLAAFLFTTGVLRKQRMLMGLSLLVVFLYGSMLWGVVPLFPKISWESHFWGAAAGVVMAFAYRRIPSVVRDPREIVWPDEEEEEGPPAEVTDAAEMDEQGTGSWRTSHSWQRFDPEEPAER
;
A
#
# COMPACT_ATOMS: atom_id res chain seq x y z
N MET A 1 9.39 19.64 36.26
CA MET A 1 9.02 19.68 34.84
C MET A 1 9.74 18.51 34.17
N PRO A 2 9.07 17.45 33.71
CA PRO A 2 9.75 16.37 33.01
C PRO A 2 10.18 16.90 31.64
N SER A 3 11.46 16.75 31.32
CA SER A 3 12.05 17.11 30.04
C SER A 3 11.26 16.46 28.90
N MET A 4 10.69 17.29 28.03
CA MET A 4 10.07 16.87 26.78
C MET A 4 11.18 16.25 25.92
N GLN A 5 11.26 14.92 25.87
CA GLN A 5 12.18 14.24 24.97
C GLN A 5 11.74 14.56 23.54
N VAL A 6 12.51 15.42 22.87
CA VAL A 6 12.41 15.65 21.44
C VAL A 6 12.63 14.29 20.77
N MET A 7 11.57 13.74 20.16
CA MET A 7 11.70 12.54 19.34
C MET A 7 12.63 12.84 18.17
N ASP A 8 13.79 12.18 18.16
CA ASP A 8 14.75 12.20 17.06
C ASP A 8 14.15 11.46 15.83
N PRO A 9 13.88 12.16 14.72
CA PRO A 9 13.29 11.58 13.52
C PRO A 9 14.25 10.66 12.73
N SER A 10 15.52 10.60 13.11
CA SER A 10 16.55 9.78 12.43
C SER A 10 16.71 8.37 13.04
N ARG A 11 16.03 8.08 14.16
CA ARG A 11 15.99 6.73 14.73
C ARG A 11 14.94 5.89 14.00
N PRO A 12 15.31 4.78 13.32
CA PRO A 12 14.31 3.85 12.81
C PRO A 12 13.42 3.40 13.97
N GLY A 13 12.11 3.53 13.78
CA GLY A 13 11.13 3.19 14.81
C GLY A 13 11.38 1.75 15.25
N GLN A 14 11.49 1.51 16.56
CA GLN A 14 11.61 0.16 17.11
C GLN A 14 10.40 -0.67 16.64
N GLY A 15 10.57 -1.47 15.58
CA GLY A 15 9.49 -2.23 14.93
C GLY A 15 9.50 -2.20 13.39
N GLU A 16 10.21 -1.26 12.77
CA GLU A 16 10.30 -1.17 11.30
C GLU A 16 11.14 -2.32 10.73
N ARG A 17 10.51 -3.25 10.02
CA ARG A 17 11.23 -4.27 9.25
C ARG A 17 11.82 -3.61 8.01
N LYS A 18 13.10 -3.88 7.72
CA LYS A 18 13.67 -3.56 6.41
C LYS A 18 12.85 -4.25 5.32
N LEU A 19 12.60 -3.56 4.20
CA LEU A 19 11.79 -4.09 3.10
C LEU A 19 12.28 -5.46 2.61
N GLY A 20 13.60 -5.63 2.49
CA GLY A 20 14.21 -6.91 2.12
C GLY A 20 13.86 -8.05 3.08
N THR A 21 13.86 -7.79 4.39
CA THR A 21 13.47 -8.79 5.41
C THR A 21 11.97 -9.09 5.37
N ALA A 22 11.13 -8.10 5.06
CA ALA A 22 9.68 -8.28 4.91
C ALA A 22 9.33 -9.19 3.72
N ALA A 23 10.16 -9.18 2.67
CA ALA A 23 9.93 -9.96 1.44
C ALA A 23 10.34 -11.43 1.54
N VAL A 24 11.15 -11.82 2.53
CA VAL A 24 11.68 -13.20 2.64
C VAL A 24 10.57 -14.24 2.72
N ILE A 25 9.60 -14.08 3.63
CA ILE A 25 8.52 -15.05 3.81
C ILE A 25 7.61 -15.15 2.56
N PRO A 26 7.11 -14.03 2.00
CA PRO A 26 6.35 -14.07 0.74
C PRO A 26 7.12 -14.70 -0.43
N ALA A 27 8.43 -14.43 -0.55
CA ALA A 27 9.28 -15.04 -1.57
C ALA A 27 9.45 -16.55 -1.38
N VAL A 28 9.61 -17.02 -0.13
CA VAL A 28 9.63 -18.45 0.19
C VAL A 28 8.29 -19.10 -0.14
N ILE A 29 7.17 -18.46 0.16
CA ILE A 29 5.84 -18.97 -0.21
C ILE A 29 5.75 -19.11 -1.74
N ALA A 30 6.10 -18.06 -2.49
CA ALA A 30 6.09 -18.11 -3.96
C ALA A 30 7.00 -19.23 -4.50
N LEU A 31 8.19 -19.42 -3.92
CA LEU A 31 9.08 -20.53 -4.28
C LEU A 31 8.41 -21.88 -4.05
N VAL A 32 7.72 -22.07 -2.92
CA VAL A 32 6.96 -23.31 -2.65
C VAL A 32 5.86 -23.52 -3.69
N LEU A 33 5.13 -22.48 -4.09
CA LEU A 33 4.10 -22.59 -5.15
C LEU A 33 4.71 -23.10 -6.46
N TRP A 34 5.85 -22.55 -6.86
CA TRP A 34 6.56 -23.00 -8.06
C TRP A 34 7.10 -24.42 -7.94
N CYS A 35 7.67 -24.79 -6.79
CA CYS A 35 8.12 -26.17 -6.56
C CYS A 35 6.96 -27.17 -6.67
N VAL A 36 5.82 -26.89 -6.05
CA VAL A 36 4.63 -27.75 -6.13
C VAL A 36 4.13 -27.86 -7.56
N TYR A 37 4.02 -26.73 -8.27
CA TYR A 37 3.61 -26.71 -9.68
C TYR A 37 4.55 -27.53 -10.58
N LEU A 38 5.86 -27.35 -10.45
CA LEU A 38 6.85 -28.08 -11.26
C LEU A 38 6.86 -29.58 -10.96
N LEU A 39 6.65 -29.97 -9.70
CA LEU A 39 6.53 -31.38 -9.31
C LEU A 39 5.24 -32.00 -9.88
N ASP A 40 4.11 -31.33 -9.77
CA ASP A 40 2.83 -31.80 -10.33
C ASP A 40 2.92 -31.98 -11.86
N ALA A 41 3.45 -30.98 -12.56
CA ALA A 41 3.63 -31.01 -14.01
C ALA A 41 4.68 -32.04 -14.46
N GLY A 42 5.81 -32.15 -13.76
CA GLY A 42 6.92 -33.02 -14.13
C GLY A 42 6.67 -34.51 -13.83
N LEU A 43 5.89 -34.81 -12.79
CA LEU A 43 5.58 -36.19 -12.36
C LEU A 43 4.15 -36.62 -12.71
N GLN A 44 3.34 -35.73 -13.31
CA GLN A 44 1.94 -35.99 -13.67
C GLN A 44 1.11 -36.47 -12.47
N LEU A 45 1.23 -35.78 -11.33
CA LEU A 45 0.62 -36.20 -10.06
C LEU A 45 -0.89 -35.95 -9.99
N GLU A 46 -1.43 -35.15 -10.90
CA GLU A 46 -2.83 -34.74 -10.94
C GLU A 46 -3.30 -34.12 -9.61
N LEU A 47 -2.47 -33.24 -9.03
CA LEU A 47 -2.74 -32.68 -7.69
C LEU A 47 -4.05 -31.88 -7.61
N PHE A 48 -4.63 -31.46 -8.74
CA PHE A 48 -5.91 -30.74 -8.78
C PHE A 48 -7.04 -31.47 -8.03
N GLN A 49 -6.99 -32.81 -7.92
CA GLN A 49 -7.96 -33.62 -7.17
C GLN A 49 -7.94 -33.36 -5.65
N TYR A 50 -6.85 -32.78 -5.13
CA TYR A 50 -6.72 -32.32 -3.75
C TYR A 50 -7.14 -30.85 -3.58
N GLY A 51 -7.72 -30.23 -4.61
CA GLY A 51 -8.38 -28.93 -4.51
C GLY A 51 -9.66 -28.96 -3.69
N ILE A 52 -10.28 -27.80 -3.47
CA ILE A 52 -11.57 -27.73 -2.79
C ILE A 52 -12.64 -28.20 -3.76
N TYR A 53 -13.26 -29.35 -3.46
CA TYR A 53 -14.53 -29.74 -4.06
C TYR A 53 -15.67 -29.37 -3.11
N PRO A 54 -16.60 -28.47 -3.50
CA PRO A 54 -17.58 -27.93 -2.56
C PRO A 54 -18.55 -28.97 -2.03
N ARG A 55 -18.89 -28.85 -0.74
CA ARG A 55 -19.92 -29.63 -0.02
C ARG A 55 -19.69 -31.14 -0.02
N THR A 56 -18.43 -31.59 -0.12
CA THR A 56 -18.06 -33.00 0.01
C THR A 56 -16.99 -33.22 1.08
N LEU A 57 -17.00 -34.39 1.72
CA LEU A 57 -16.00 -34.74 2.73
C LEU A 57 -14.60 -34.87 2.12
N HIS A 58 -14.48 -35.43 0.90
CA HIS A 58 -13.20 -35.57 0.22
C HIS A 58 -12.61 -34.23 -0.24
N GLY A 59 -13.43 -33.18 -0.38
CA GLY A 59 -12.98 -31.83 -0.73
C GLY A 59 -12.50 -30.99 0.46
N LEU A 60 -12.75 -31.41 1.70
CA LEU A 60 -12.33 -30.69 2.91
C LEU A 60 -10.81 -30.50 3.04
N PRO A 61 -9.97 -31.53 2.76
CA PRO A 61 -8.52 -31.35 2.75
C PRO A 61 -8.06 -30.23 1.80
N GLY A 62 -8.84 -29.97 0.74
CA GLY A 62 -8.59 -28.88 -0.19
C GLY A 62 -8.54 -27.51 0.48
N ILE A 63 -9.21 -27.29 1.62
CA ILE A 63 -9.10 -26.01 2.36
C ILE A 63 -7.63 -25.73 2.72
N ILE A 64 -6.85 -26.78 2.99
CA ILE A 64 -5.42 -26.67 3.31
C ILE A 64 -4.58 -26.73 2.02
N PHE A 65 -4.85 -27.65 1.10
CA PHE A 65 -3.93 -27.90 -0.01
C PHE A 65 -4.16 -27.01 -1.25
N SER A 66 -5.38 -26.51 -1.47
CA SER A 66 -5.72 -25.80 -2.69
C SER A 66 -4.85 -24.57 -3.00
N PRO A 67 -4.37 -23.77 -2.01
CA PRO A 67 -3.52 -22.62 -2.31
C PRO A 67 -2.19 -22.97 -2.96
N PHE A 68 -1.71 -24.19 -2.79
CA PHE A 68 -0.43 -24.65 -3.33
C PHE A 68 -0.54 -25.20 -4.76
N ILE A 69 -1.75 -25.55 -5.20
CA ILE A 69 -2.00 -26.27 -6.45
C ILE A 69 -2.36 -25.27 -7.54
N HIS A 70 -1.71 -25.35 -8.71
CA HIS A 70 -1.96 -24.47 -9.85
C HIS A 70 -2.02 -25.30 -11.14
N GLY A 71 -2.96 -24.99 -12.04
CA GLY A 71 -3.23 -25.80 -13.22
C GLY A 71 -2.35 -25.51 -14.44
N ASP A 72 -1.71 -24.34 -14.48
CA ASP A 72 -0.89 -23.90 -15.60
C ASP A 72 0.10 -22.79 -15.18
N VAL A 73 1.05 -22.48 -16.06
CA VAL A 73 2.12 -21.50 -15.83
C VAL A 73 1.56 -20.10 -15.57
N GLU A 74 0.54 -19.70 -16.33
CA GLU A 74 -0.09 -18.39 -16.18
C GLU A 74 -0.77 -18.28 -14.82
N HIS A 75 -1.43 -19.35 -14.37
CA HIS A 75 -2.09 -19.42 -13.08
C HIS A 75 -1.10 -19.28 -11.90
N VAL A 76 0.03 -20.01 -11.89
CA VAL A 76 1.03 -19.88 -10.82
C VAL A 76 1.75 -18.52 -10.87
N LEU A 77 2.02 -17.98 -12.06
CA LEU A 77 2.64 -16.67 -12.23
C LEU A 77 1.74 -15.54 -11.71
N ASN A 78 0.46 -15.56 -12.09
CA ASN A 78 -0.53 -14.54 -11.70
C ASN A 78 -0.87 -14.57 -10.20
N ASN A 79 -0.55 -15.66 -9.49
CA ASN A 79 -0.63 -15.72 -8.03
C ASN A 79 0.68 -15.34 -7.35
N SER A 80 1.83 -15.76 -7.91
CA SER A 80 3.14 -15.56 -7.29
C SER A 80 3.47 -14.09 -7.08
N ILE A 81 3.23 -13.24 -8.09
CA ILE A 81 3.64 -11.84 -7.98
C ILE A 81 2.78 -11.08 -6.95
N PRO A 82 1.43 -11.17 -6.96
CA PRO A 82 0.62 -10.59 -5.90
C PRO A 82 0.92 -11.16 -4.51
N VAL A 83 1.21 -12.46 -4.40
CA VAL A 83 1.66 -13.06 -3.12
C VAL A 83 2.92 -12.36 -2.61
N VAL A 84 3.93 -12.17 -3.46
CA VAL A 84 5.17 -11.49 -3.07
C VAL A 84 4.90 -10.03 -2.72
N VAL A 85 4.21 -9.28 -3.58
CA VAL A 85 4.00 -7.84 -3.40
C VAL A 85 3.09 -7.55 -2.19
N LEU A 86 1.91 -8.16 -2.13
CA LEU A 86 0.94 -7.92 -1.05
C LEU A 86 1.38 -8.57 0.26
N GLY A 87 2.01 -9.74 0.20
CA GLY A 87 2.60 -10.38 1.37
C GLY A 87 3.72 -9.54 1.97
N THR A 88 4.59 -8.96 1.13
CA THR A 88 5.65 -8.06 1.59
C THR A 88 5.05 -6.80 2.21
N ALA A 89 4.05 -6.21 1.56
CA ALA A 89 3.33 -5.05 2.09
C ALA A 89 2.71 -5.35 3.46
N LEU A 90 2.01 -6.48 3.59
CA LEU A 90 1.43 -6.91 4.87
C LEU A 90 2.51 -7.05 5.96
N MET A 91 3.63 -7.69 5.63
CA MET A 91 4.74 -7.88 6.57
C MET A 91 5.46 -6.58 6.93
N TYR A 92 5.50 -5.62 6.02
CA TYR A 92 6.14 -4.34 6.20
C TYR A 92 5.28 -3.37 7.01
N PHE A 93 4.00 -3.22 6.65
CA PHE A 93 3.07 -2.30 7.32
C PHE A 93 2.46 -2.89 8.59
N PHE A 94 2.21 -4.20 8.63
CA PHE A 94 1.44 -4.88 9.67
C PHE A 94 2.08 -6.20 10.15
N PRO A 95 3.37 -6.22 10.55
CA PRO A 95 4.05 -7.46 10.96
C PRO A 95 3.34 -8.19 12.10
N GLN A 96 2.71 -7.46 13.02
CA GLN A 96 1.94 -8.00 14.15
C GLN A 96 0.60 -8.66 13.76
N LEU A 97 0.08 -8.36 12.57
CA LEU A 97 -1.18 -8.93 12.05
C LEU A 97 -0.96 -9.90 10.90
N ALA A 98 0.21 -9.91 10.29
CA ALA A 98 0.45 -10.62 9.04
C ALA A 98 0.04 -12.10 9.08
N GLY A 99 0.47 -12.83 10.13
CA GLY A 99 0.08 -14.23 10.30
C GLY A 99 -1.44 -14.44 10.46
N ARG A 100 -2.11 -13.54 11.19
CA ARG A 100 -3.56 -13.63 11.40
C ARG A 100 -4.34 -13.32 10.12
N VAL A 101 -3.97 -12.25 9.42
CA VAL A 101 -4.60 -11.85 8.15
C VAL A 101 -4.41 -12.92 7.09
N PHE A 102 -3.20 -13.47 6.97
CA PHE A 102 -2.89 -14.55 6.05
C PHE A 102 -3.70 -15.82 6.37
N LEU A 103 -3.66 -16.30 7.61
CA LEU A 103 -4.35 -17.53 8.02
C LEU A 103 -5.88 -17.40 7.92
N TYR A 104 -6.43 -16.24 8.29
CA TYR A 104 -7.86 -15.98 8.17
C TYR A 104 -8.29 -15.91 6.70
N SER A 105 -7.54 -15.20 5.86
CA SER A 105 -7.80 -15.13 4.42
C SER A 105 -7.73 -16.51 3.77
N TRP A 106 -6.83 -17.38 4.23
CA TRP A 106 -6.72 -18.75 3.76
C TRP A 106 -7.91 -19.61 4.22
N LEU A 107 -8.06 -19.81 5.53
CA LEU A 107 -9.01 -20.79 6.06
C LEU A 107 -10.47 -20.37 5.86
N VAL A 108 -10.78 -19.08 6.05
CA VAL A 108 -12.15 -18.59 5.92
C VAL A 108 -12.57 -18.52 4.46
N SER A 109 -11.67 -18.14 3.55
CA SER A 109 -12.00 -18.20 2.12
C SER A 109 -12.20 -19.63 1.65
N GLY A 110 -11.32 -20.56 2.04
CA GLY A 110 -11.46 -21.97 1.72
C GLY A 110 -12.75 -22.58 2.25
N LEU A 111 -13.13 -22.25 3.49
CA LEU A 111 -14.41 -22.67 4.06
C LEU A 111 -15.60 -22.07 3.30
N GLY A 112 -15.55 -20.79 2.95
CA GLY A 112 -16.61 -20.13 2.17
C GLY A 112 -16.80 -20.79 0.80
N VAL A 113 -15.70 -21.10 0.11
CA VAL A 113 -15.70 -21.85 -1.16
C VAL A 113 -16.29 -23.23 -0.96
N TRP A 114 -15.84 -23.97 0.05
CA TRP A 114 -16.36 -25.31 0.31
C TRP A 114 -17.87 -25.30 0.59
N LEU A 115 -18.39 -24.29 1.29
CA LEU A 115 -19.81 -24.18 1.63
C LEU A 115 -20.71 -23.83 0.44
N SER A 116 -20.23 -22.99 -0.48
CA SER A 116 -21.12 -22.26 -1.41
C SER A 116 -20.70 -22.28 -2.88
N ALA A 117 -19.51 -22.76 -3.22
CA ALA A 117 -19.04 -22.71 -4.59
C ALA A 117 -19.68 -23.77 -5.51
N ARG A 118 -19.52 -23.56 -6.82
CA ARG A 118 -20.04 -24.45 -7.86
C ARG A 118 -19.36 -25.82 -7.83
N ALA A 119 -19.98 -26.84 -8.42
CA ALA A 119 -19.46 -28.21 -8.42
C ALA A 119 -18.23 -28.38 -9.35
N SER A 120 -17.09 -27.84 -8.93
CA SER A 120 -15.79 -27.95 -9.60
C SER A 120 -14.67 -28.00 -8.57
N TYR A 121 -13.47 -28.44 -8.97
CA TYR A 121 -12.28 -28.27 -8.14
C TYR A 121 -11.83 -26.82 -8.17
N HIS A 122 -11.67 -26.22 -6.99
CA HIS A 122 -11.12 -24.89 -6.81
C HIS A 122 -9.69 -25.00 -6.28
N ILE A 123 -8.73 -24.45 -7.03
CA ILE A 123 -7.29 -24.48 -6.76
C ILE A 123 -6.69 -23.08 -6.95
N GLY A 124 -5.50 -22.86 -6.40
CA GLY A 124 -4.74 -21.62 -6.51
C GLY A 124 -4.76 -20.78 -5.23
N ALA A 125 -3.72 -19.96 -5.06
CA ALA A 125 -3.56 -19.08 -3.90
C ALA A 125 -4.46 -17.83 -3.93
N SER A 126 -5.32 -17.69 -4.94
CA SER A 126 -5.97 -16.42 -5.24
C SER A 126 -6.93 -15.97 -4.16
N GLY A 127 -7.60 -16.87 -3.44
CA GLY A 127 -8.41 -16.51 -2.27
C GLY A 127 -7.60 -15.76 -1.21
N VAL A 128 -6.35 -16.16 -0.98
CA VAL A 128 -5.43 -15.44 -0.08
C VAL A 128 -5.05 -14.09 -0.68
N VAL A 129 -4.68 -14.05 -1.96
CA VAL A 129 -4.31 -12.81 -2.67
C VAL A 129 -5.40 -11.74 -2.57
N TYR A 130 -6.65 -12.12 -2.85
CA TYR A 130 -7.80 -11.21 -2.74
C TYR A 130 -8.06 -10.77 -1.30
N GLY A 131 -7.87 -11.66 -0.31
CA GLY A 131 -7.95 -11.29 1.09
C GLY A 131 -6.88 -10.28 1.51
N LEU A 132 -5.64 -10.46 1.06
CA LEU A 132 -4.56 -9.51 1.32
C LEU A 132 -4.82 -8.15 0.65
N ALA A 133 -5.23 -8.16 -0.62
CA ALA A 133 -5.54 -6.94 -1.37
C ALA A 133 -6.68 -6.17 -0.70
N ALA A 134 -7.79 -6.85 -0.39
CA ALA A 134 -8.95 -6.23 0.25
C ALA A 134 -8.63 -5.73 1.66
N PHE A 135 -7.84 -6.47 2.44
CA PHE A 135 -7.41 -6.03 3.77
C PHE A 135 -6.57 -4.74 3.70
N LEU A 136 -5.55 -4.69 2.84
CA LEU A 136 -4.66 -3.54 2.71
C LEU A 136 -5.40 -2.32 2.16
N PHE A 137 -6.23 -2.52 1.13
CA PHE A 137 -7.07 -1.45 0.56
C PHE A 137 -8.03 -0.87 1.60
N THR A 138 -8.82 -1.73 2.23
CA THR A 138 -9.83 -1.30 3.22
C THR A 138 -9.17 -0.63 4.42
N THR A 139 -8.03 -1.16 4.89
CA THR A 139 -7.26 -0.52 5.96
C THR A 139 -6.72 0.85 5.53
N GLY A 140 -6.24 0.96 4.29
CA GLY A 140 -5.83 2.24 3.70
C GLY A 140 -6.98 3.26 3.68
N VAL A 141 -8.17 2.85 3.25
CA VAL A 141 -9.37 3.70 3.24
C VAL A 141 -9.78 4.12 4.65
N LEU A 142 -9.92 3.16 5.57
CA LEU A 142 -10.33 3.41 6.96
C LEU A 142 -9.37 4.35 7.70
N ARG A 143 -8.11 4.41 7.26
CA ARG A 143 -7.04 5.21 7.89
C ARG A 143 -6.62 6.43 7.09
N LYS A 144 -7.20 6.64 5.91
CA LYS A 144 -6.76 7.67 4.96
C LYS A 144 -5.27 7.54 4.61
N GLN A 145 -4.75 6.30 4.58
CA GLN A 145 -3.35 6.02 4.26
C GLN A 145 -3.19 5.78 2.75
N ARG A 146 -2.67 6.80 2.04
CA ARG A 146 -2.56 6.87 0.58
C ARG A 146 -1.63 5.80 0.04
N MET A 147 -0.52 5.46 0.71
CA MET A 147 0.37 4.39 0.25
C MET A 147 -0.35 3.04 0.17
N LEU A 148 -1.14 2.68 1.19
CA LEU A 148 -1.84 1.40 1.23
C LEU A 148 -2.93 1.32 0.17
N MET A 149 -3.71 2.41 0.00
CA MET A 149 -4.73 2.50 -1.05
C MET A 149 -4.09 2.42 -2.44
N GLY A 150 -3.05 3.22 -2.69
CA GLY A 150 -2.35 3.25 -3.98
C GLY A 150 -1.70 1.91 -4.32
N LEU A 151 -0.99 1.28 -3.37
CA LEU A 151 -0.34 -0.01 -3.59
C LEU A 151 -1.36 -1.12 -3.91
N SER A 152 -2.44 -1.20 -3.14
CA SER A 152 -3.46 -2.23 -3.35
C SER A 152 -4.25 -2.00 -4.65
N LEU A 153 -4.60 -0.75 -4.99
CA LEU A 153 -5.21 -0.41 -6.27
C LEU A 153 -4.29 -0.69 -7.45
N LEU A 154 -3.00 -0.36 -7.32
CA LEU A 154 -2.00 -0.64 -8.35
C LEU A 154 -1.90 -2.14 -8.60
N VAL A 155 -1.88 -2.97 -7.56
CA VAL A 155 -1.89 -4.43 -7.72
C VAL A 155 -3.19 -4.88 -8.39
N VAL A 156 -4.35 -4.40 -7.96
CA VAL A 156 -5.64 -4.74 -8.60
C VAL A 156 -5.68 -4.34 -10.08
N PHE A 157 -5.07 -3.21 -10.44
CA PHE A 157 -5.06 -2.67 -11.80
C PHE A 157 -4.02 -3.32 -12.72
N LEU A 158 -2.77 -3.45 -12.27
CA LEU A 158 -1.68 -4.06 -13.04
C LEU A 158 -1.93 -5.55 -13.27
N TYR A 159 -2.55 -6.21 -12.29
CA TYR A 159 -3.05 -7.57 -12.44
C TYR A 159 -4.51 -7.54 -12.85
N GLY A 160 -4.86 -6.68 -13.82
CA GLY A 160 -6.20 -6.18 -14.18
C GLY A 160 -7.32 -7.20 -14.40
N SER A 161 -7.04 -8.50 -14.33
CA SER A 161 -8.03 -9.54 -14.12
C SER A 161 -8.57 -9.60 -12.69
N MET A 162 -7.93 -8.97 -11.71
CA MET A 162 -8.36 -9.06 -10.31
C MET A 162 -9.75 -8.46 -10.10
N LEU A 163 -10.04 -7.29 -10.66
CA LEU A 163 -11.35 -6.67 -10.50
C LEU A 163 -12.46 -7.53 -11.13
N TRP A 164 -12.22 -8.04 -12.34
CA TRP A 164 -13.15 -8.89 -13.08
C TRP A 164 -13.24 -10.31 -12.52
N GLY A 165 -12.21 -10.76 -11.82
CA GLY A 165 -12.11 -12.12 -11.29
C GLY A 165 -13.07 -12.39 -10.14
N VAL A 166 -13.65 -11.37 -9.50
CA VAL A 166 -14.73 -11.56 -8.50
C VAL A 166 -16.08 -11.82 -9.16
N VAL A 167 -16.19 -11.61 -10.47
CA VAL A 167 -17.42 -11.78 -11.24
C VAL A 167 -17.36 -13.12 -12.00
N PRO A 168 -18.47 -13.87 -12.13
CA PRO A 168 -18.51 -15.14 -12.87
C PRO A 168 -18.43 -14.97 -14.41
N LEU A 169 -17.42 -14.27 -14.91
CA LEU A 169 -17.23 -14.01 -16.36
C LEU A 169 -16.38 -15.10 -17.04
N PHE A 170 -15.52 -15.77 -16.28
CA PHE A 170 -14.54 -16.72 -16.80
C PHE A 170 -14.74 -18.09 -16.15
N PRO A 171 -15.27 -19.10 -16.88
CA PRO A 171 -15.59 -20.42 -16.32
C PRO A 171 -14.40 -21.17 -15.70
N LYS A 172 -13.18 -20.89 -16.15
CA LYS A 172 -11.94 -21.48 -15.61
C LYS A 172 -11.45 -20.81 -14.32
N ILE A 173 -11.99 -19.66 -13.96
CA ILE A 173 -11.57 -18.88 -12.79
C ILE A 173 -12.50 -19.17 -11.62
N SER A 174 -11.90 -19.42 -10.46
CA SER A 174 -12.62 -19.55 -9.19
C SER A 174 -13.01 -18.16 -8.64
N TRP A 175 -14.02 -17.53 -9.22
CA TRP A 175 -14.53 -16.25 -8.72
C TRP A 175 -15.03 -16.36 -7.27
N GLU A 176 -15.50 -17.55 -6.86
CA GLU A 176 -15.93 -17.85 -5.49
C GLU A 176 -14.76 -17.74 -4.52
N SER A 177 -13.56 -18.24 -4.88
CA SER A 177 -12.35 -18.05 -4.08
C SER A 177 -12.01 -16.58 -3.94
N HIS A 178 -12.15 -15.81 -5.02
CA HIS A 178 -11.84 -14.38 -5.03
C HIS A 178 -12.80 -13.59 -4.14
N PHE A 179 -14.11 -13.87 -4.26
CA PHE A 179 -15.15 -13.26 -3.44
C PHE A 179 -14.93 -13.55 -1.95
N TRP A 180 -14.79 -14.82 -1.56
CA TRP A 180 -14.62 -15.18 -0.15
C TRP A 180 -13.28 -14.71 0.41
N GLY A 181 -12.24 -14.67 -0.42
CA GLY A 181 -10.98 -14.02 -0.10
C GLY A 181 -11.17 -12.54 0.24
N ALA A 182 -11.75 -11.77 -0.69
CA ALA A 182 -12.00 -10.35 -0.49
C ALA A 182 -12.87 -10.07 0.74
N ALA A 183 -13.94 -10.85 0.94
CA ALA A 183 -14.80 -10.75 2.12
C ALA A 183 -14.02 -10.98 3.42
N ALA A 184 -13.18 -12.00 3.49
CA ALA A 184 -12.31 -12.26 4.64
C ALA A 184 -11.36 -11.09 4.92
N GLY A 185 -10.76 -10.52 3.88
CA GLY A 185 -9.88 -9.34 3.98
C GLY A 185 -10.59 -8.10 4.54
N VAL A 186 -11.79 -7.80 4.04
CA VAL A 186 -12.62 -6.68 4.53
C VAL A 186 -12.97 -6.89 6.01
N VAL A 187 -13.45 -8.08 6.38
CA VAL A 187 -13.78 -8.41 7.78
C VAL A 187 -12.58 -8.19 8.69
N MET A 188 -11.40 -8.66 8.29
CA MET A 188 -10.16 -8.47 9.05
C MET A 188 -9.74 -7.00 9.17
N ALA A 189 -9.94 -6.20 8.12
CA ALA A 189 -9.64 -4.77 8.15
C ALA A 189 -10.51 -4.03 9.18
N PHE A 190 -11.81 -4.36 9.24
CA PHE A 190 -12.71 -3.81 10.26
C PHE A 190 -12.38 -4.32 11.66
N ALA A 191 -12.08 -5.61 11.82
CA ALA A 191 -11.74 -6.22 13.11
C ALA A 191 -10.48 -5.59 13.73
N TYR A 192 -9.47 -5.30 12.91
CA TYR A 192 -8.19 -4.76 13.36
C TYR A 192 -7.99 -3.26 13.09
N ARG A 193 -9.06 -2.52 12.77
CA ARG A 193 -8.99 -1.09 12.45
C ARG A 193 -8.31 -0.22 13.51
N ARG A 194 -8.25 -0.66 14.78
CA ARG A 194 -7.62 0.05 15.90
C ARG A 194 -6.10 -0.19 16.04
N ILE A 195 -5.52 -1.15 15.33
CA ILE A 195 -4.10 -1.52 15.47
C ILE A 195 -3.22 -0.79 14.44
N PRO A 196 -2.47 0.27 14.80
CA PRO A 196 -1.80 1.13 13.84
C PRO A 196 -0.80 0.37 12.95
N SER A 197 -0.57 0.88 11.73
CA SER A 197 0.52 0.41 10.89
C SER A 197 1.84 0.87 11.50
N VAL A 198 2.89 0.08 11.30
CA VAL A 198 4.24 0.45 11.73
C VAL A 198 4.75 1.60 10.86
N VAL A 199 4.55 1.49 9.54
CA VAL A 199 4.91 2.54 8.58
C VAL A 199 3.72 3.45 8.30
N ARG A 200 3.94 4.76 8.34
CA ARG A 200 2.95 5.80 8.07
C ARG A 200 3.25 6.49 6.73
N ASP A 201 2.26 7.18 6.17
CA ASP A 201 2.50 8.02 5.01
C ASP A 201 3.52 9.11 5.35
N PRO A 202 4.35 9.55 4.37
CA PRO A 202 5.18 10.73 4.51
C PRO A 202 4.32 11.91 4.98
N ARG A 203 4.82 12.68 5.96
CA ARG A 203 4.15 13.93 6.34
C ARG A 203 4.13 14.84 5.12
N GLU A 204 2.98 15.43 4.84
CA GLU A 204 2.88 16.51 3.86
C GLU A 204 3.83 17.61 4.30
N ILE A 205 4.82 17.92 3.46
CA ILE A 205 5.71 19.05 3.70
C ILE A 205 4.86 20.28 3.45
N VAL A 206 4.30 20.83 4.52
CA VAL A 206 3.72 22.17 4.49
C VAL A 206 4.92 23.10 4.38
N TRP A 207 5.18 23.58 3.16
CA TRP A 207 6.05 24.72 2.99
C TRP A 207 5.43 25.84 3.80
N PRO A 208 6.15 26.45 4.77
CA PRO A 208 5.71 27.73 5.29
C PRO A 208 5.49 28.61 4.07
N ASP A 209 4.27 29.14 3.91
CA ASP A 209 4.09 30.27 3.00
C ASP A 209 5.16 31.27 3.41
N GLU A 210 5.99 31.70 2.44
CA GLU A 210 7.06 32.68 2.67
C GLU A 210 6.46 33.74 3.58
N GLU A 211 6.97 33.83 4.82
CA GLU A 211 6.55 34.86 5.75
C GLU A 211 6.61 36.15 4.94
N GLU A 212 5.46 36.80 4.74
CA GLU A 212 5.43 38.16 4.21
C GLU A 212 6.50 38.88 5.01
N GLU A 213 7.62 39.21 4.35
CA GLU A 213 8.72 39.92 4.99
C GLU A 213 8.07 41.14 5.62
N GLU A 214 7.84 41.10 6.94
CA GLU A 214 7.56 42.30 7.70
C GLU A 214 8.81 43.13 7.47
N GLY A 215 8.70 44.04 6.49
CA GLY A 215 9.79 44.92 6.09
C GLY A 215 10.37 45.55 7.35
N PRO A 216 11.69 45.80 7.37
CA PRO A 216 12.40 46.19 8.57
C PRO A 216 11.62 47.29 9.29
N PRO A 217 11.49 47.24 10.63
CA PRO A 217 10.73 48.23 11.36
C PRO A 217 11.25 49.59 10.91
N ALA A 218 10.36 50.44 10.39
CA ALA A 218 10.73 51.77 9.96
C ALA A 218 11.54 52.41 11.09
N GLU A 219 12.83 52.66 10.84
CA GLU A 219 13.64 53.47 11.74
C GLU A 219 12.88 54.78 11.93
N VAL A 220 12.32 54.98 13.11
CA VAL A 220 11.83 56.27 13.53
C VAL A 220 13.06 57.13 13.70
N THR A 221 13.47 57.80 12.63
CA THR A 221 14.47 58.85 12.66
C THR A 221 13.85 60.06 13.34
N ASP A 222 13.89 60.10 14.68
CA ASP A 222 13.71 61.34 15.42
C ASP A 222 14.95 62.21 15.24
N ALA A 223 14.98 62.91 14.10
CA ALA A 223 15.89 64.02 13.86
C ALA A 223 15.15 65.09 13.06
N ALA A 224 14.24 65.79 13.75
CA ALA A 224 13.78 67.10 13.33
C ALA A 224 13.82 68.03 14.56
N GLU A 225 14.96 68.71 14.70
CA GLU A 225 15.05 69.94 15.48
C GLU A 225 13.98 70.91 14.98
N MET A 226 13.09 71.33 15.88
CA MET A 226 12.15 72.41 15.62
C MET A 226 12.87 73.74 15.84
N ASP A 227 13.11 74.50 14.78
CA ASP A 227 13.40 75.93 14.88
C ASP A 227 12.08 76.71 15.08
N GLU A 228 12.14 77.75 15.90
CA GLU A 228 11.01 78.45 16.55
C GLU A 228 10.19 79.36 15.61
N GLN A 229 10.44 79.37 14.29
CA GLN A 229 9.78 80.32 13.39
C GLN A 229 9.39 79.72 12.03
N GLY A 230 8.12 79.32 11.90
CA GLY A 230 7.32 79.49 10.67
C GLY A 230 7.64 78.68 9.40
N THR A 231 6.64 77.94 8.93
CA THR A 231 6.39 77.48 7.54
C THR A 231 7.21 76.30 7.00
N GLY A 232 6.62 75.10 7.01
CA GLY A 232 7.15 73.92 6.34
C GLY A 232 6.75 73.84 4.85
N SER A 233 7.74 73.75 3.98
CA SER A 233 7.64 73.52 2.53
C SER A 233 7.98 72.06 2.22
N TRP A 234 7.15 71.37 1.44
CA TRP A 234 7.40 69.98 1.00
C TRP A 234 8.19 69.97 -0.33
N ARG A 235 9.37 69.33 -0.35
CA ARG A 235 10.05 68.90 -1.59
C ARG A 235 10.04 67.38 -1.67
N THR A 236 9.49 66.85 -2.76
CA THR A 236 9.68 65.46 -3.19
C THR A 236 10.79 65.40 -4.23
N SER A 237 11.76 64.50 -4.12
CA SER A 237 12.73 64.22 -5.19
C SER A 237 12.46 62.88 -5.88
N HIS A 238 12.17 62.97 -7.18
CA HIS A 238 12.23 61.93 -8.22
C HIS A 238 13.64 61.28 -8.29
N SER A 239 13.95 60.18 -9.01
CA SER A 239 13.54 59.77 -10.37
C SER A 239 14.08 58.37 -10.73
N TRP A 240 13.33 57.65 -11.57
CA TRP A 240 13.70 56.40 -12.25
C TRP A 240 14.63 56.62 -13.45
N GLN A 241 15.59 55.71 -13.72
CA GLN A 241 16.20 55.55 -15.04
C GLN A 241 16.36 54.08 -15.45
N ARG A 242 16.06 53.82 -16.73
CA ARG A 242 15.97 52.54 -17.45
C ARG A 242 17.35 52.01 -17.87
N PHE A 243 17.40 50.68 -18.03
CA PHE A 243 18.49 49.88 -18.59
C PHE A 243 18.52 49.97 -20.13
N ASP A 244 19.71 50.03 -20.74
CA ASP A 244 19.91 49.98 -22.20
C ASP A 244 21.05 48.99 -22.54
N PRO A 245 20.86 48.00 -23.44
CA PRO A 245 21.84 46.97 -23.73
C PRO A 245 22.45 47.15 -25.13
N GLU A 246 23.71 47.59 -25.25
CA GLU A 246 24.54 47.40 -26.45
C GLU A 246 25.99 47.85 -26.17
N GLU A 247 26.97 46.94 -26.22
CA GLU A 247 28.23 47.09 -26.98
C GLU A 247 29.09 45.80 -26.91
N PRO A 248 29.93 45.52 -27.94
CA PRO A 248 30.38 44.17 -28.30
C PRO A 248 31.85 43.85 -27.95
N ALA A 249 32.21 42.60 -28.24
CA ALA A 249 33.51 41.97 -28.04
C ALA A 249 34.68 42.57 -28.86
N GLU A 250 35.90 42.49 -28.28
CA GLU A 250 37.27 42.43 -28.86
C GLU A 250 38.25 43.16 -27.91
N ARG A 251 39.42 42.67 -27.46
CA ARG A 251 40.41 41.68 -27.92
C ARG A 251 41.09 41.01 -26.73
#